data_AF-A0A812GD10-F1
#
_entry.id   AF-A0A812GD10-F1
#
_cell.length_a   1.000
_cell.length_b   1.000
_cell.length_c   1.000
_cell.angle_alpha   90.00
_cell.angle_beta   90.00
_cell.angle_gamma   90.00
#
_symmetry.space_group_name_H-M   'P 1'
#
loop_
_entity.id
_entity.type
_entity.pdbx_description
1 polymer ?
#
loop_
_entity_poly.entity_id
_entity_poly.type
_entity_poly.pdbx_seq_one_letter_code
_entity_poly.pdbx_strand_id
1 'polypeptide(L)'
;MLLKLIDYTKDAHPNGNVKGKAVYSDLFHLVENHQSIDTFGISLDGIVATDASFPRESVMALAKHFSGVKFFYLSDIDGLCC
;
A
#
# COMPACT_ATOMS: atom_id res chain seq x y z
N MET A 1 4.42 -1.71 12.04
CA MET A 1 4.92 -2.80 11.15
C MET A 1 5.23 -2.23 9.78
N LEU A 2 6.32 -2.65 9.13
CA LEU A 2 6.66 -2.18 7.78
C LEU A 2 6.27 -3.25 6.75
N LEU A 3 5.52 -2.85 5.72
CA LEU A 3 5.04 -3.71 4.64
C LEU A 3 5.69 -3.26 3.34
N LYS A 4 6.32 -4.18 2.61
CA LYS A 4 6.86 -3.86 1.29
C LYS A 4 5.78 -4.03 0.23
N LEU A 5 5.47 -2.98 -0.51
CA LEU A 5 4.37 -3.00 -1.48
C LEU A 5 4.64 -4.00 -2.61
N ILE A 6 5.92 -4.21 -2.97
CA ILE A 6 6.37 -5.17 -3.99
C ILE A 6 5.94 -6.62 -3.69
N ASP A 7 5.80 -6.99 -2.41
CA ASP A 7 5.38 -8.34 -2.00
C ASP A 7 3.93 -8.63 -2.39
N TYR A 8 3.10 -7.59 -2.49
CA TYR A 8 1.68 -7.67 -2.85
C TYR A 8 1.45 -7.47 -4.34
N THR A 9 2.25 -6.63 -4.98
CA THR A 9 2.12 -6.38 -6.43
C THR A 9 2.77 -7.49 -7.26
N LYS A 10 3.89 -8.06 -6.78
CA LYS A 10 4.79 -8.96 -7.53
C LYS A 10 5.22 -8.37 -8.89
N ASP A 11 5.20 -7.04 -8.97
CA ASP A 11 5.39 -6.25 -10.17
C ASP A 11 5.96 -4.88 -9.75
N ALA A 12 7.09 -4.50 -10.35
CA ALA A 12 7.74 -3.22 -10.09
C ALA A 12 7.02 -2.03 -10.77
N HIS A 13 6.10 -2.31 -11.71
CA HIS A 13 5.31 -1.30 -12.42
C HIS A 13 3.81 -1.53 -12.22
N PRO A 14 3.28 -1.50 -10.99
CA PRO A 14 1.86 -1.74 -10.74
C PRO A 14 1.01 -0.58 -11.26
N ASN A 15 -0.04 -0.87 -12.02
CA ASN A 15 -0.88 0.15 -12.67
C ASN A 15 -2.35 -0.26 -12.61
N GLY A 16 -3.24 0.74 -12.60
CA GLY A 16 -4.66 0.57 -12.83
C GLY A 16 -5.48 0.19 -11.59
N ASN A 17 -6.78 0.46 -11.70
CA ASN A 17 -7.75 0.21 -10.62
C ASN A 17 -7.86 -1.28 -10.23
N VAL A 18 -7.76 -2.20 -11.19
CA VAL A 18 -7.94 -3.65 -10.94
C VAL A 18 -6.84 -4.18 -10.03
N LYS A 19 -5.57 -3.88 -10.35
CA LYS A 19 -4.43 -4.24 -9.50
C LYS A 19 -4.52 -3.52 -8.15
N GLY A 20 -4.89 -2.23 -8.15
CA GLY A 20 -5.04 -1.45 -6.92
C GLY A 20 -6.03 -2.08 -5.94
N LYS A 21 -7.20 -2.49 -6.42
CA LYS A 21 -8.23 -3.16 -5.59
C LYS A 21 -7.80 -4.53 -5.07
N ALA A 22 -7.05 -5.30 -5.86
CA ALA A 22 -6.51 -6.58 -5.40
C ALA A 22 -5.53 -6.37 -4.23
N VAL A 23 -4.57 -5.45 -4.39
CA VAL A 23 -3.61 -5.09 -3.34
C VAL A 23 -4.30 -4.52 -2.10
N TYR A 24 -5.34 -3.70 -2.28
CA TYR A 24 -6.16 -3.24 -1.16
C TYR A 24 -6.72 -4.40 -0.34
N SER A 25 -7.29 -5.42 -1.01
CA SER A 25 -7.89 -6.57 -0.33
C SER A 25 -6.86 -7.33 0.52
N ASP A 26 -5.67 -7.56 -0.03
CA ASP A 26 -4.59 -8.26 0.67
C ASP A 26 -4.11 -7.46 1.89
N LEU A 27 -3.88 -6.15 1.72
CA LEU A 27 -3.46 -5.27 2.81
C LEU A 27 -4.55 -5.16 3.90
N PHE A 28 -5.81 -5.09 3.50
CA PHE A 28 -6.94 -5.04 4.44
C PHE A 28 -6.97 -6.28 5.34
N HIS A 29 -6.90 -7.48 4.76
CA HIS A 29 -6.87 -8.72 5.53
C HIS A 29 -5.68 -8.79 6.48
N LEU A 30 -4.51 -8.30 6.05
CA LEU A 30 -3.34 -8.26 6.90
C LEU A 30 -3.51 -7.29 8.08
N VAL A 31 -4.07 -6.10 7.87
CA VAL A 31 -4.32 -5.14 8.96
C VAL A 31 -5.35 -5.69 9.95
N GLU A 32 -6.45 -6.26 9.45
CA GLU A 32 -7.50 -6.87 10.28
C GLU A 32 -6.96 -8.01 11.16
N ASN A 33 -6.02 -8.80 10.64
CA ASN A 33 -5.38 -9.88 11.39
C ASN A 33 -4.36 -9.40 12.44
N HIS A 34 -4.05 -8.10 12.49
CA HIS A 34 -3.06 -7.50 13.41
C HIS A 34 -3.66 -6.34 14.21
N GLN A 35 -4.76 -6.60 14.92
CA GLN A 35 -5.51 -5.57 15.66
C GLN A 35 -4.69 -4.83 16.74
N SER A 36 -3.66 -5.47 17.32
CA SER A 36 -2.78 -4.86 18.33
C SER A 36 -1.75 -3.88 17.76
N ILE A 37 -1.63 -3.77 16.43
CA ILE A 37 -0.69 -2.86 15.77
C ILE A 37 -1.46 -1.64 15.31
N ASP A 38 -1.04 -0.45 15.75
CA ASP A 38 -1.73 0.81 15.42
C ASP A 38 -1.09 1.57 14.27
N THR A 39 0.14 1.22 13.88
CA THR A 39 0.88 1.94 12.84
C THR A 39 1.50 0.99 11.82
N PHE A 40 1.22 1.26 10.55
CA PHE A 40 1.71 0.52 9.39
C PHE A 40 2.50 1.44 8.46
N GLY A 41 3.76 1.09 8.20
CA GLY A 41 4.54 1.70 7.14
C GLY A 41 4.35 0.92 5.85
N ILE A 42 4.20 1.63 4.73
CA ILE A 42 4.16 1.05 3.39
C ILE A 42 5.43 1.49 2.66
N SER A 43 6.33 0.55 2.46
CA SER A 43 7.58 0.76 1.73
C SER A 43 7.33 0.61 0.22
N LEU A 44 7.80 1.61 -0.52
CA LEU A 44 7.81 1.61 -1.98
C LEU A 44 9.11 1.04 -2.55
N ASP A 45 9.98 0.48 -1.70
CA ASP A 45 11.18 -0.26 -2.11
C ASP A 45 10.80 -1.37 -3.12
N GLY A 46 11.48 -1.37 -4.26
CA GLY A 46 11.20 -2.26 -5.40
C GLY A 46 10.08 -1.82 -6.34
N ILE A 47 9.34 -0.75 -6.03
CA ILE A 47 8.41 -0.12 -6.96
C ILE A 47 9.17 0.92 -7.79
N VAL A 48 9.15 0.76 -9.11
CA VAL A 48 9.88 1.63 -10.05
C VAL A 48 8.98 2.75 -10.55
N ALA A 49 7.76 2.41 -10.97
CA ALA A 49 6.79 3.39 -11.45
C ALA A 49 5.36 2.89 -11.23
N THR A 50 4.41 3.82 -11.17
CA THR A 50 2.99 3.51 -11.06
C THR A 50 2.18 4.69 -11.59
N ASP A 51 0.96 4.45 -12.07
CA ASP A 51 0.04 5.54 -12.37
C ASP A 51 -0.77 5.93 -11.12
N ALA A 52 -1.34 7.14 -11.10
CA ALA A 52 -2.04 7.68 -9.93
C ALA A 52 -3.27 6.87 -9.49
N SER A 53 -3.86 6.06 -10.36
CA SER A 53 -5.03 5.24 -10.04
C SER A 53 -4.69 4.07 -9.12
N PHE A 54 -3.51 3.47 -9.27
CA PHE A 54 -3.09 2.34 -8.44
C PHE A 54 -2.96 2.70 -6.95
N PRO A 55 -2.15 3.70 -6.52
CA PRO A 55 -2.02 4.06 -5.11
C PRO A 55 -3.35 4.60 -4.53
N ARG A 56 -4.20 5.20 -5.37
CA ARG A 56 -5.54 5.64 -4.96
C ARG A 56 -6.43 4.47 -4.55
N GLU A 57 -6.52 3.44 -5.40
CA GLU A 57 -7.38 2.27 -5.13
C GLU A 57 -6.75 1.27 -4.16
N SER A 58 -5.44 1.35 -3.91
CA SER A 58 -4.71 0.50 -2.94
C SER A 58 -4.49 1.21 -1.60
N VAL A 59 -3.35 1.88 -1.46
CA VAL A 59 -2.85 2.41 -0.18
C VAL A 59 -3.73 3.54 0.37
N MET A 60 -4.19 4.46 -0.49
CA MET A 60 -5.04 5.57 -0.04
C MET A 60 -6.43 5.09 0.37
N ALA A 61 -7.01 4.13 -0.35
CA ALA A 61 -8.28 3.50 0.02
C ALA A 61 -8.17 2.80 1.38
N LEU A 62 -7.07 2.09 1.63
CA LEU A 62 -6.78 1.44 2.91
C LEU A 62 -6.66 2.46 4.06
N ALA A 63 -5.84 3.50 3.87
CA ALA A 63 -5.65 4.54 4.88
C ALA A 63 -6.97 5.25 5.20
N LYS A 64 -7.81 5.48 4.18
CA LYS A 64 -9.15 6.04 4.36
C LYS A 64 -10.07 5.11 5.15
N HIS A 65 -10.03 3.79 4.88
CA HIS A 65 -10.86 2.81 5.57
C HIS A 65 -10.61 2.84 7.09
N PHE A 66 -9.35 2.86 7.49
CA PHE A 66 -8.95 2.80 8.90
C PHE A 66 -8.70 4.19 9.52
N SER A 67 -9.14 5.26 8.86
CA SER A 67 -8.94 6.62 9.32
C SER A 67 -9.51 6.82 10.73
N GLY A 68 -8.68 7.36 11.63
CA GLY A 68 -9.03 7.58 13.04
C GLY A 68 -8.83 6.36 13.95
N VAL A 69 -8.47 5.20 13.40
CA VAL A 69 -8.20 3.97 14.16
C VAL A 69 -6.76 3.51 13.98
N LYS A 70 -6.23 3.56 12.75
CA LYS A 70 -4.85 3.16 12.42
C LYS A 70 -4.12 4.27 11.67
N PHE A 71 -2.80 4.30 11.84
CA PHE A 71 -1.91 5.24 11.18
C PHE A 71 -1.13 4.56 10.06
N PHE A 72 -1.04 5.24 8.92
CA PHE A 72 -0.29 4.79 7.75
C PHE A 72 0.72 5.84 7.32
N TYR A 73 1.92 5.41 6.95
CA TYR A 73 2.92 6.28 6.33
C TYR A 73 3.58 5.58 5.15
N LEU A 74 4.11 6.36 4.21
CA LEU A 74 4.91 5.87 3.11
C LEU A 74 6.40 5.98 3.46
N SER A 75 7.19 5.00 3.06
CA SER A 75 8.65 5.05 3.09
C SER A 75 9.23 4.74 1.71
N ASP A 76 10.50 5.06 1.51
CA ASP A 76 11.25 4.74 0.28
C ASP A 76 10.66 5.41 -0.98
N ILE A 77 10.08 6.61 -0.81
CA ILE A 77 9.51 7.41 -1.91
C ILE A 77 10.59 7.84 -2.90
N ASP A 78 11.84 7.97 -2.44
CA ASP A 78 12.99 8.37 -3.24
C ASP A 78 13.29 7.40 -4.42
N GLY A 79 12.73 6.19 -4.38
CA GLY A 79 12.87 5.18 -5.45
C GLY A 79 11.93 5.37 -6.64
N LEU A 80 10.88 6.20 -6.55
CA LEU A 80 10.03 6.52 -7.69
C LEU A 80 10.71 7.57 -8.56
N CYS A 81 11.40 7.12 -9.61
CA CYS A 81 11.82 8.01 -10.69
C CYS A 81 10.58 8.47 -11.48
N CYS A 82 10.16 9.72 -11.24
CA CYS A 82 9.22 10.45 -12.09
C CYS A 82 9.82 10.73 -13.47
#